data_AF-A0A2P6C7T6-F1
#
_entry.id   AF-A0A2P6C7T6-F1
#
_cell.length_a   1.000
_cell.length_b   1.000
_cell.length_c   1.000
_cell.angle_alpha   90.00
_cell.angle_beta   90.00
_cell.angle_gamma   90.00
#
_symmetry.space_group_name_H-M   'P 1'
#
loop_
_entity.id
_entity.type
_entity.pdbx_description
1 polymer ?
#
loop_
_entity_poly.entity_id
_entity_poly.type
_entity_poly.pdbx_seq_one_letter_code
_entity_poly.pdbx_strand_id
1 'polypeptide(L)' 'MQEIITYIIVVLAVAFIVRKYIFPSKKKKGCSSGCGC' A
#
# COMPACT_ATOMS: atom_id res chain seq x y z
N MET A 1 -22.79 10.91 -17.47
CA MET A 1 -21.46 11.53 -17.26
C MET A 1 -20.83 10.87 -16.04
N GLN A 2 -20.25 9.69 -16.25
CA GLN A 2 -19.64 8.81 -15.23
C GLN A 2 -18.26 9.35 -14.80
N GLU A 3 -18.09 10.68 -14.85
CA GLU A 3 -16.86 11.41 -14.56
C GLU A 3 -16.40 11.12 -13.13
N ILE A 4 -17.37 10.99 -12.22
CA ILE A 4 -17.16 10.70 -10.79
C ILE A 4 -16.56 9.29 -10.62
N ILE A 5 -17.01 8.30 -11.42
CA ILE A 5 -16.50 6.93 -11.34
C ILE A 5 -15.04 6.89 -11.82
N THR A 6 -14.74 7.57 -12.92
CA THR A 6 -13.37 7.70 -13.44
C THR A 6 -12.45 8.36 -12.41
N TYR A 7 -12.90 9.44 -11.78
CA TYR A 7 -12.11 10.15 -10.77
C TYR A 7 -11.87 9.28 -9.52
N ILE A 8 -12.87 8.51 -9.09
CA ILE A 8 -12.75 7.56 -7.97
C ILE A 8 -11.72 6.46 -8.31
N ILE A 9 -11.76 5.89 -9.52
CA ILE A 9 -10.82 4.83 -9.93
C ILE A 9 -9.39 5.38 -10.00
N VAL A 10 -9.20 6.58 -10.53
CA VAL A 10 -7.88 7.23 -10.60
C VAL A 10 -7.35 7.51 -9.20
N VAL A 11 -8.17 8.05 -8.29
CA VAL A 11 -7.78 8.31 -6.90
C VAL A 11 -7.45 6.99 -6.18
N LEU A 12 -8.22 5.93 -6.39
CA LEU A 12 -7.94 4.59 -5.83
C LEU A 12 -6.64 4.00 -6.38
N ALA A 13 -6.36 4.16 -7.67
CA ALA A 13 -5.13 3.68 -8.28
C ALA A 13 -3.89 4.42 -7.72
N VAL A 14 -3.96 5.75 -7.63
CA VAL A 14 -2.89 6.55 -7.03
C VAL A 14 -2.71 6.20 -5.55
N ALA A 15 -3.80 6.09 -4.78
CA ALA A 15 -3.75 5.69 -3.38
C ALA A 15 -3.18 4.27 -3.20
N PHE A 16 -3.53 3.33 -4.07
CA PHE A 16 -2.98 1.96 -4.06
C PHE A 16 -1.49 1.94 -4.36
N ILE A 17 -1.04 2.71 -5.35
CA ILE A 17 0.39 2.82 -5.71
C ILE A 17 1.17 3.45 -4.57
N VAL A 18 0.69 4.57 -4.02
CA VAL A 18 1.30 5.23 -2.85
C VAL A 18 1.38 4.25 -1.67
N ARG A 19 0.28 3.54 -1.37
CA ARG A 19 0.25 2.56 -0.28
C ARG A 19 1.11 1.33 -0.55
N LYS A 20 1.30 0.92 -1.80
CA LYS A 20 2.12 -0.23 -2.20
C LYS A 20 3.62 0.09 -2.17
N TYR A 21 4.00 1.26 -2.68
CA TYR A 21 5.40 1.65 -2.92
C TYR A 21 5.99 2.55 -1.84
N ILE A 22 5.19 3.45 -1.24
CA ILE A 22 5.64 4.33 -0.14
C ILE A 22 5.32 3.72 1.22
N PHE A 23 4.31 2.84 1.28
CA PHE A 23 4.00 2.00 2.43
C PHE A 23 4.33 0.52 2.16
N PRO A 24 5.55 0.14 1.75
CA PRO A 24 5.97 -1.24 1.91
C PRO A 24 5.91 -1.45 3.41
N SER A 25 4.84 -2.10 3.87
CA SER A 25 4.61 -2.35 5.26
C SER A 25 5.81 -3.16 5.68
N LYS A 26 6.81 -2.49 6.25
CA LYS A 26 7.70 -3.07 7.22
C LYS A 26 6.77 -3.47 8.35
N LYS A 27 6.08 -4.59 8.18
CA LYS A 27 5.77 -5.48 9.28
C LYS A 27 7.11 -6.07 9.73
N LYS A 28 8.02 -5.18 10.17
CA LYS A 28 9.02 -5.48 11.18
C LYS A 28 8.29 -5.28 12.50
N LYS A 29 7.38 -6.20 12.81
CA LYS A 29 6.99 -6.47 14.19
C LYS A 29 7.40 -7.91 14.46
N GLY A 30 8.64 -8.06 14.92
CA GLY A 30 9.08 -9.20 15.71
C GLY A 30 9.76 -10.36 14.97
N CYS A 31 10.97 -10.15 14.43
CA CYS A 31 12.09 -11.06 14.69
C CYS A 31 13.39 -10.40 14.21
N SER A 32 13.99 -9.61 15.10
CA SER A 32 15.40 -9.25 15.05
C SER A 32 15.98 -9.73 16.37
N SER A 33 17.06 -10.52 16.27
CA SER A 33 17.84 -11.16 17.34
C SER A 33 17.52 -12.64 17.60
N GLY A 34 18.33 -13.51 16.98
CA GLY A 34 18.58 -14.88 17.43
C GLY A 34 17.75 -15.97 16.74
N CYS A 35 18.45 -16.94 16.12
CA CYS A 35 17.98 -18.27 15.71
C CYS A 35 16.66 -18.38 14.91
N GLY A 36 16.81 -18.71 13.62
CA GLY A 36 15.97 -19.72 12.95
C GLY A 36 14.48 -19.41 12.76
N CYS A 37 14.15 -18.41 11.94
CA CYS A 37 12.94 -18.36 11.12
C CYS A 37 13.17 -17.46 9.91
#